data_AF-A0A1R2AUF1-F1
#
_entry.id   AF-A0A1R2AUF1-F1
#
_cell.length_a   1.000
_cell.length_b   1.000
_cell.length_c   1.000
_cell.angle_alpha   90.00
_cell.angle_beta   90.00
_cell.angle_gamma   90.00
#
_symmetry.space_group_name_H-M   'P 1'
#
loop_
_entity.id
_entity.type
_entity.pdbx_description
1 polymer ?
#
loop_
_entity_poly.entity_id
_entity_poly.type
_entity_poly.pdbx_seq_one_letter_code
_entity_poly.pdbx_strand_id
1 'polypeptide(L)'
;MWGVFRRFGKFAQIQELGKFPAEIGKHLTALGNANIYKSYMGQKPVQILDLLYRSSKKKLDLHTIRWENCSEMKVFLKELPPKLNGYSLVNIIVIMKCCSKLMINDEGLWKSLEQAVINKIDELKERQLYDVASAFSHNKYTSLELWKEIQRVIINNFCPEHNMQSHVIASIISQYEKLGLLDQNFLIILEQQIIRTYLHLDGTETSRILQIYLKHKVGSDDFYKFLTKQARLTLNTMDCFSVALALTSYVKLLKGDQVDEFEKHILLLSHHANIQIIGSIFYNYAKHMPVPIKKNTERRRFMQELIELLESNNRIIDKNATTKDLVFTLYGMSVGNFFDKKEIWKKISEKATRLGIKNKEDKFLFEEIERILKENGVESLIQ
;
A
#
# COMPACT_ATOMS: atom_id res chain seq x y z
N MET A 1 -19.38 -12.33 20.82
CA MET A 1 -18.41 -13.21 21.51
C MET A 1 -17.19 -12.41 21.95
N TRP A 2 -17.40 -11.50 22.90
CA TRP A 2 -16.37 -10.75 23.63
C TRP A 2 -16.59 -11.12 25.09
N GLY A 3 -15.66 -11.83 25.73
CA GLY A 3 -15.84 -12.19 27.13
C GLY A 3 -15.22 -13.52 27.52
N VAL A 4 -13.90 -13.60 27.50
CA VAL A 4 -13.12 -14.47 28.41
C VAL A 4 -11.86 -13.66 28.74
N PHE A 5 -11.30 -13.79 29.94
CA PHE A 5 -10.14 -13.04 30.50
C PHE A 5 -10.43 -11.83 31.41
N ARG A 6 -11.54 -11.83 32.16
CA ARG A 6 -11.56 -11.23 33.51
C ARG A 6 -11.51 -12.37 34.52
N ARG A 7 -10.35 -12.59 35.16
CA ARG A 7 -10.15 -13.18 36.52
C ARG A 7 -8.79 -13.87 36.61
N PHE A 8 -7.80 -13.17 37.17
CA PHE A 8 -6.75 -13.67 38.07
C PHE A 8 -6.26 -12.37 38.77
N GLY A 9 -6.39 -12.14 40.08
CA GLY A 9 -6.17 -13.00 41.23
C GLY A 9 -4.97 -12.42 41.98
N LYS A 10 -5.18 -11.79 43.16
CA LYS A 10 -4.15 -11.14 43.99
C LYS A 10 -2.97 -12.08 44.26
N PHE A 11 -1.74 -11.60 44.13
CA PHE A 11 -0.56 -12.25 44.73
C PHE A 11 0.40 -11.24 45.36
N ALA A 12 0.77 -11.57 46.61
CA ALA A 12 1.78 -10.93 47.43
C ALA A 12 3.19 -11.41 47.04
N GLN A 13 4.16 -10.53 47.29
CA GLN A 13 5.60 -10.74 47.48
C GLN A 13 6.32 -11.81 46.64
N ILE A 14 7.17 -11.36 45.70
CA ILE A 14 8.57 -11.82 45.60
C ILE A 14 9.44 -10.59 45.29
N GLN A 15 10.19 -10.14 46.29
CA GLN A 15 11.37 -9.28 46.12
C GLN A 15 12.45 -10.11 45.46
N GLU A 16 12.95 -9.67 44.31
CA GLU A 16 14.38 -9.56 43.96
C GLU A 16 14.57 -9.28 42.46
N LEU A 17 15.79 -8.86 42.14
CA LEU A 17 16.39 -8.67 40.81
C LEU A 17 16.04 -7.34 40.12
N GLY A 18 16.92 -6.38 40.38
CA GLY A 18 17.15 -5.22 39.54
C GLY A 18 18.15 -5.51 38.43
N LYS A 19 17.91 -4.84 37.30
CA LYS A 19 18.83 -4.22 36.32
C LYS A 19 18.21 -4.36 34.93
N PHE A 20 17.27 -3.46 34.63
CA PHE A 20 16.79 -3.17 33.29
C PHE A 20 17.53 -1.93 32.77
N PRO A 21 17.81 -1.80 31.46
CA PRO A 21 18.30 -0.55 30.89
C PRO A 21 17.26 0.55 31.16
N ALA A 22 17.70 1.68 31.71
CA ALA A 22 16.85 2.79 32.13
C ALA A 22 15.97 3.36 30.98
N GLU A 23 16.30 3.09 29.72
CA GLU A 23 15.59 3.60 28.53
C GLU A 23 14.33 2.79 28.19
N ILE A 24 14.39 1.46 28.20
CA ILE A 24 13.19 0.61 28.05
C ILE A 24 12.35 0.67 29.32
N GLY A 25 13.03 0.75 30.47
CA GLY A 25 12.42 1.09 31.75
C GLY A 25 11.64 2.40 31.65
N LYS A 26 12.18 3.49 31.08
CA LYS A 26 11.42 4.74 30.92
C LYS A 26 10.20 4.58 30.00
N HIS A 27 10.28 3.80 28.93
CA HIS A 27 9.14 3.59 28.01
C HIS A 27 8.04 2.69 28.58
N LEU A 28 8.40 1.65 29.33
CA LEU A 28 7.45 0.77 30.03
C LEU A 28 6.94 1.37 31.36
N THR A 29 7.76 2.18 32.04
CA THR A 29 7.37 2.93 33.25
C THR A 29 6.46 4.12 32.90
N ALA A 30 6.61 4.74 31.73
CA ALA A 30 5.66 5.72 31.19
C ALA A 30 4.28 5.12 30.85
N LEU A 31 4.20 3.78 30.71
CA LEU A 31 2.94 3.03 30.59
C LEU A 31 2.39 2.57 31.95
N GLY A 32 3.01 2.99 33.06
CA GLY A 32 2.43 2.91 34.40
C GLY A 32 2.42 1.54 35.04
N ASN A 33 3.34 0.62 34.74
CA ASN A 33 3.50 -0.60 35.55
C ASN A 33 4.79 -1.39 35.28
N ALA A 34 5.86 -1.09 36.03
CA ALA A 34 7.06 -1.93 36.09
C ALA A 34 6.79 -3.35 36.68
N ASN A 35 5.68 -3.52 37.43
CA ASN A 35 5.29 -4.78 38.07
C ASN A 35 4.67 -5.80 37.11
N ILE A 36 4.21 -5.35 35.95
CA ILE A 36 3.55 -6.21 34.98
C ILE A 36 4.59 -7.09 34.24
N TYR A 37 5.81 -6.59 34.05
CA TYR A 37 6.88 -7.28 33.31
C TYR A 37 7.49 -8.49 34.04
N LYS A 38 7.62 -8.43 35.37
CA LYS A 38 8.15 -9.56 36.17
C LYS A 38 7.20 -10.76 36.24
N SER A 39 5.90 -10.55 36.01
CA SER A 39 4.93 -11.66 35.88
C SER A 39 4.97 -12.36 34.51
N TYR A 40 5.69 -11.81 33.52
CA TYR A 40 5.64 -12.25 32.12
C TYR A 40 6.63 -13.34 31.73
N MET A 41 7.75 -13.50 32.45
CA MET A 41 8.75 -14.52 32.10
C MET A 41 8.31 -15.97 32.43
N GLY A 42 7.11 -16.16 33.00
CA GLY A 42 6.45 -17.46 33.14
C GLY A 42 5.32 -17.74 32.13
N GLN A 43 5.04 -16.81 31.20
CA GLN A 43 3.93 -16.91 30.25
C GLN A 43 4.36 -17.41 28.87
N LYS A 44 3.42 -17.99 28.11
CA LYS A 44 3.72 -18.54 26.77
C LYS A 44 4.16 -17.42 25.83
N PRO A 45 5.17 -17.64 24.96
CA PRO A 45 5.71 -16.62 24.06
C PRO A 45 4.71 -15.76 23.26
N VAL A 46 3.58 -16.35 22.87
CA VAL A 46 2.48 -15.67 22.17
C VAL A 46 1.89 -14.51 23.00
N GLN A 47 1.77 -14.68 24.32
CA GLN A 47 1.16 -13.70 25.23
C GLN A 47 2.04 -12.46 25.40
N ILE A 48 3.36 -12.65 25.46
CA ILE A 48 4.34 -11.56 25.56
C ILE A 48 4.24 -10.64 24.33
N LEU A 49 4.25 -11.23 23.13
CA LEU A 49 4.16 -10.47 21.87
C LEU A 49 2.82 -9.73 21.69
N ASP A 50 1.69 -10.37 22.01
CA ASP A 50 0.37 -9.73 21.90
C ASP A 50 0.25 -8.54 22.87
N LEU A 51 0.76 -8.68 24.10
CA LEU A 51 0.75 -7.61 25.09
C LEU A 51 1.66 -6.45 24.70
N LEU A 52 2.86 -6.72 24.19
CA LEU A 52 3.75 -5.69 23.63
C LEU A 52 3.07 -4.94 22.48
N TYR A 53 2.43 -5.66 21.56
CA TYR A 53 1.68 -5.06 20.46
C TYR A 53 0.52 -4.18 20.93
N ARG A 54 -0.28 -4.64 21.90
CA ARG A 54 -1.37 -3.83 22.47
C ARG A 54 -0.87 -2.57 23.17
N SER A 55 0.30 -2.66 23.80
CA SER A 55 0.93 -1.55 24.52
C SER A 55 1.52 -0.51 23.57
N SER A 56 2.10 -0.94 22.45
CA SER A 56 2.69 -0.03 21.46
C SER A 56 1.67 0.83 20.71
N LYS A 57 0.46 0.31 20.49
CA LYS A 57 -0.65 1.05 19.87
C LYS A 57 -0.99 2.39 20.51
N LYS A 58 -0.59 2.62 21.76
CA LYS A 58 -1.07 3.78 22.52
C LYS A 58 -0.13 4.97 22.58
N LYS A 59 1.15 4.88 22.15
CA LYS A 59 2.11 6.00 22.31
C LYS A 59 3.52 5.82 21.72
N LEU A 60 3.86 4.69 21.09
CA LEU A 60 5.25 4.40 20.71
C LEU A 60 5.49 4.66 19.22
N ASP A 61 6.52 5.44 18.91
CA ASP A 61 7.11 5.46 17.57
C ASP A 61 8.01 4.24 17.39
N LEU A 62 7.46 3.20 16.77
CA LEU A 62 8.12 1.91 16.59
C LEU A 62 9.37 1.99 15.71
N HIS A 63 9.52 3.03 14.87
CA HIS A 63 10.70 3.22 14.03
C HIS A 63 11.96 3.51 14.85
N THR A 64 11.79 3.96 16.10
CA THR A 64 12.89 4.28 17.01
C THR A 64 13.31 3.10 17.89
N ILE A 65 12.51 2.03 17.93
CA ILE A 65 12.73 0.90 18.83
C ILE A 65 13.48 -0.21 18.09
N ARG A 66 14.68 -0.51 18.58
CA ARG A 66 15.45 -1.68 18.19
C ARG A 66 15.22 -2.80 19.18
N TRP A 67 14.21 -3.64 18.94
CA TRP A 67 13.86 -4.76 19.81
C TRP A 67 15.01 -5.75 19.97
N GLU A 68 15.85 -5.88 18.94
CA GLU A 68 17.07 -6.65 18.96
C GLU A 68 18.08 -6.14 19.99
N ASN A 69 17.97 -4.91 20.51
CA ASN A 69 18.87 -4.39 21.55
C ASN A 69 18.32 -4.61 22.97
N CYS A 70 17.06 -5.01 23.11
CA CYS A 70 16.47 -5.36 24.40
C CYS A 70 16.93 -6.77 24.80
N SER A 71 17.66 -6.91 25.90
CA SER A 71 18.20 -8.17 26.41
C SER A 71 17.15 -9.28 26.53
N GLU A 72 15.97 -8.94 27.03
CA GLU A 72 14.86 -9.84 27.26
C GLU A 72 14.25 -10.29 25.93
N MET A 73 14.13 -9.37 24.97
CA MET A 73 13.71 -9.72 23.62
C MET A 73 14.77 -10.52 22.88
N LYS A 74 16.08 -10.27 23.08
CA LYS A 74 17.14 -11.12 22.51
C LYS A 74 17.01 -12.57 22.96
N VAL A 75 16.78 -12.80 24.26
CA VAL A 75 16.59 -14.15 24.81
C VAL A 75 15.33 -14.79 24.21
N PHE A 76 14.23 -14.04 24.22
CA PHE A 76 12.96 -14.47 23.65
C PHE A 76 13.06 -14.84 22.16
N LEU A 77 13.68 -13.98 21.34
CA LEU A 77 13.86 -14.16 19.90
C LEU A 77 14.76 -15.35 19.58
N LYS A 78 15.68 -15.73 20.49
CA LYS A 78 16.50 -16.95 20.37
C LYS A 78 15.72 -18.22 20.75
N GLU A 79 14.86 -18.16 21.76
CA GLU A 79 14.11 -19.34 22.22
C GLU A 79 12.87 -19.67 21.40
N LEU A 80 12.29 -18.68 20.73
CA LEU A 80 11.06 -18.84 19.99
C LEU A 80 11.21 -19.76 18.75
N PRO A 81 12.21 -19.58 17.86
CA PRO A 81 12.38 -20.39 16.65
C PRO A 81 12.28 -21.91 16.84
N PRO A 82 13.01 -22.56 17.77
CA PRO A 82 12.94 -24.01 17.94
C PRO A 82 11.58 -24.51 18.45
N LYS A 83 10.75 -23.64 19.04
CA LYS A 83 9.44 -23.98 19.61
C LYS A 83 8.29 -23.83 18.60
N LEU A 84 8.53 -23.20 17.44
CA LEU A 84 7.46 -22.81 16.51
C LEU A 84 6.63 -23.99 15.98
N ASN A 85 7.29 -25.10 15.64
CA ASN A 85 6.60 -26.29 15.13
C ASN A 85 5.66 -26.94 16.16
N GLY A 86 5.86 -26.68 17.45
CA GLY A 86 4.98 -27.16 18.52
C GLY A 86 3.74 -26.29 18.74
N TYR A 87 3.63 -25.13 18.08
CA TYR A 87 2.46 -24.27 18.19
C TYR A 87 1.39 -24.62 17.15
N SER A 88 0.13 -24.33 17.50
CA SER A 88 -0.96 -24.34 16.52
C SER A 88 -0.77 -23.22 15.49
N LEU A 89 -1.31 -23.42 14.29
CA LEU A 89 -1.26 -22.43 13.21
C LEU A 89 -1.80 -21.06 13.64
N VAL A 90 -2.89 -21.03 14.42
CA VAL A 90 -3.45 -19.80 14.98
C VAL A 90 -2.41 -19.04 15.81
N ASN A 91 -1.65 -19.72 16.66
CA ASN A 91 -0.64 -19.09 17.49
C ASN A 91 0.56 -18.60 16.66
N ILE A 92 0.97 -19.37 15.64
CA ILE A 92 2.03 -18.97 14.70
C ILE A 92 1.63 -17.66 13.97
N ILE A 93 0.39 -17.58 13.47
CA ILE A 93 -0.13 -16.38 12.81
C ILE A 93 -0.16 -15.19 13.77
N VAL A 94 -0.58 -15.38 15.02
CA VAL A 94 -0.58 -14.31 16.04
C VAL A 94 0.84 -13.81 16.29
N ILE A 95 1.81 -14.71 16.49
CA ILE A 95 3.23 -14.38 16.68
C ILE A 95 3.72 -13.54 15.49
N MET A 96 3.55 -14.05 14.28
CA MET A 96 3.99 -13.41 13.03
C MET A 96 3.37 -12.02 12.84
N LYS A 97 2.06 -11.86 13.10
CA LYS A 97 1.39 -10.55 13.06
C LYS A 97 1.99 -9.58 14.08
N CYS A 98 2.27 -10.04 15.30
CA CYS A 98 2.87 -9.20 16.33
C CYS A 98 4.30 -8.80 15.95
N CYS A 99 5.13 -9.74 15.49
CA CYS A 99 6.50 -9.47 15.02
C CYS A 99 6.50 -8.44 13.89
N SER A 100 5.63 -8.61 12.89
CA SER A 100 5.47 -7.65 11.79
C SER A 100 5.08 -6.26 12.28
N LYS A 101 4.08 -6.17 13.15
CA LYS A 101 3.57 -4.89 13.67
C LYS A 101 4.52 -4.22 14.64
N LEU A 102 5.38 -4.98 15.32
CA LEU A 102 6.44 -4.46 16.17
C LEU A 102 7.71 -4.15 15.37
N MET A 103 7.76 -4.40 14.06
CA MET A 103 8.94 -4.20 13.20
C MET A 103 10.16 -5.02 13.65
N ILE A 104 9.93 -6.23 14.14
CA ILE A 104 11.00 -7.18 14.48
C ILE A 104 11.51 -7.79 13.17
N ASN A 105 12.73 -7.44 12.77
CA ASN A 105 13.33 -7.84 11.48
C ASN A 105 14.36 -8.98 11.61
N ASP A 106 14.27 -9.81 12.65
CA ASP A 106 15.21 -10.93 12.86
C ASP A 106 15.03 -12.00 11.76
N GLU A 107 16.02 -12.14 10.88
CA GLU A 107 15.95 -13.01 9.70
C GLU A 107 15.79 -14.49 10.09
N GLY A 108 16.49 -14.94 11.14
CA GLY A 108 16.43 -16.33 11.63
C GLY A 108 15.05 -16.70 12.14
N LEU A 109 14.39 -15.78 12.85
CA LEU A 109 13.01 -15.93 13.28
C LEU A 109 12.06 -15.98 12.08
N TRP A 110 12.18 -15.07 11.11
CA TRP A 110 11.30 -15.06 9.93
C TRP A 110 11.43 -16.32 9.08
N LYS A 111 12.65 -16.85 8.92
CA LYS A 111 12.88 -18.14 8.26
C LYS A 111 12.23 -19.30 9.03
N SER A 112 12.27 -19.26 10.35
CA SER A 112 11.64 -20.30 11.18
C SER A 112 10.11 -20.18 11.18
N LEU A 113 9.57 -18.97 11.11
CA LEU A 113 8.14 -18.71 10.93
C LEU A 113 7.66 -19.17 9.55
N GLU A 114 8.45 -18.93 8.49
CA GLU A 114 8.19 -19.47 7.16
C GLU A 114 8.04 -20.99 7.22
N GLN A 115 9.03 -21.71 7.76
CA GLN A 115 8.98 -23.17 7.81
C GLN A 115 7.77 -23.68 8.61
N ALA A 116 7.46 -23.03 9.74
CA ALA A 116 6.33 -23.40 10.57
C ALA A 116 4.98 -23.17 9.87
N VAL A 117 4.88 -22.13 9.03
CA VAL A 117 3.70 -21.87 8.18
C VAL A 117 3.61 -22.89 7.06
N ILE A 118 4.70 -23.16 6.33
CA ILE A 118 4.74 -24.14 5.22
C ILE A 118 4.29 -25.51 5.72
N ASN A 119 4.81 -25.96 6.87
CA ASN A 119 4.46 -27.24 7.48
C ASN A 119 2.96 -27.40 7.80
N LYS A 120 2.20 -26.29 7.84
CA LYS A 120 0.79 -26.24 8.24
C LYS A 120 -0.08 -25.54 7.19
N ILE A 121 0.44 -25.36 5.98
CA ILE A 121 -0.15 -24.42 5.03
C ILE A 121 -1.52 -24.88 4.52
N ASP A 122 -1.74 -26.19 4.41
CA ASP A 122 -3.03 -26.77 4.01
C ASP A 122 -4.11 -26.66 5.11
N GLU A 123 -3.73 -26.31 6.35
CA GLU A 123 -4.68 -26.02 7.44
C GLU A 123 -5.20 -24.56 7.39
N LEU A 124 -4.68 -23.71 6.49
CA LEU A 124 -5.04 -22.30 6.42
C LEU A 124 -6.49 -22.12 5.98
N LYS A 125 -7.21 -21.28 6.71
CA LYS A 125 -8.48 -20.71 6.27
C LYS A 125 -8.24 -19.43 5.48
N GLU A 126 -9.23 -19.04 4.70
CA GLU A 126 -9.20 -17.87 3.83
C GLU A 126 -8.67 -16.59 4.51
N ARG A 127 -9.23 -16.23 5.67
CA ARG A 127 -8.80 -15.04 6.42
C ARG A 127 -7.37 -15.15 6.96
N GLN A 128 -6.93 -16.36 7.27
CA GLN A 128 -5.58 -16.63 7.77
C GLN A 128 -4.54 -16.51 6.67
N LEU A 129 -4.89 -16.87 5.44
CA LEU A 129 -4.05 -16.68 4.26
C LEU A 129 -3.70 -15.19 4.06
N TYR A 130 -4.69 -14.31 4.16
CA TYR A 130 -4.47 -12.86 4.14
C TYR A 130 -3.50 -12.42 5.25
N ASP A 131 -3.72 -12.88 6.47
CA ASP A 131 -2.88 -12.52 7.62
C ASP A 131 -1.42 -12.96 7.41
N VAL A 132 -1.20 -14.15 6.84
CA VAL A 132 0.12 -14.68 6.46
C VAL A 132 0.78 -13.83 5.38
N ALA A 133 0.13 -13.69 4.22
CA ALA A 133 0.67 -12.92 3.09
C ALA A 133 0.97 -11.47 3.50
N SER A 134 0.07 -10.86 4.26
CA SER A 134 0.25 -9.50 4.76
C SER A 134 1.47 -9.40 5.67
N ALA A 135 1.63 -10.26 6.66
CA ALA A 135 2.75 -10.14 7.61
C ALA A 135 4.12 -10.33 6.93
N PHE A 136 4.26 -11.30 6.04
CA PHE A 136 5.52 -11.50 5.29
C PHE A 136 5.80 -10.33 4.33
N SER A 137 4.79 -9.83 3.63
CA SER A 137 4.95 -8.68 2.73
C SER A 137 5.25 -7.36 3.47
N HIS A 138 4.72 -7.16 4.68
CA HIS A 138 5.07 -6.01 5.51
C HIS A 138 6.55 -6.01 5.91
N ASN A 139 7.14 -7.19 6.12
CA ASN A 139 8.57 -7.34 6.40
C ASN A 139 9.43 -7.48 5.15
N LYS A 140 8.85 -7.29 3.95
CA LYS A 140 9.53 -7.45 2.66
C LYS A 140 10.20 -8.83 2.49
N TYR A 141 9.61 -9.87 3.07
CA TYR A 141 10.13 -11.22 3.02
C TYR A 141 9.77 -11.87 1.67
N THR A 142 10.77 -12.19 0.86
CA THR A 142 10.60 -12.58 -0.56
C THR A 142 10.96 -14.04 -0.83
N SER A 143 10.91 -14.93 0.18
CA SER A 143 11.20 -16.35 -0.03
C SER A 143 10.26 -16.98 -1.08
N LEU A 144 10.84 -17.43 -2.19
CA LEU A 144 10.08 -18.00 -3.31
C LEU A 144 9.34 -19.29 -2.91
N GLU A 145 9.87 -20.04 -1.95
CA GLU A 145 9.25 -21.29 -1.47
C GLU A 145 7.90 -20.99 -0.80
N LEU A 146 7.90 -20.12 0.23
CA LEU A 146 6.68 -19.66 0.88
C LEU A 146 5.63 -19.14 -0.11
N TRP A 147 6.02 -18.24 -1.01
CA TRP A 147 5.07 -17.60 -1.91
C TRP A 147 4.51 -18.56 -2.96
N LYS A 148 5.28 -19.59 -3.39
CA LYS A 148 4.77 -20.67 -4.24
C LYS A 148 3.81 -21.58 -3.49
N GLU A 149 4.09 -21.90 -2.23
CA GLU A 149 3.17 -22.70 -1.42
C GLU A 149 1.87 -21.94 -1.15
N ILE A 150 1.92 -20.63 -0.90
CA ILE A 150 0.73 -19.77 -0.83
C ILE A 150 -0.06 -19.81 -2.14
N GLN A 151 0.61 -19.68 -3.30
CA GLN A 151 -0.06 -19.80 -4.62
C GLN A 151 -0.72 -21.18 -4.78
N ARG A 152 -0.01 -22.26 -4.46
CA ARG A 152 -0.51 -23.63 -4.54
C ARG A 152 -1.80 -23.79 -3.72
N VAL A 153 -1.81 -23.34 -2.47
CA VAL A 153 -2.98 -23.43 -1.60
C VAL A 153 -4.15 -22.61 -2.15
N ILE A 154 -3.89 -21.41 -2.68
CA ILE A 154 -4.93 -20.60 -3.33
C ILE A 154 -5.56 -21.36 -4.51
N ILE A 155 -4.72 -21.87 -5.42
CA ILE A 155 -5.15 -22.52 -6.66
C ILE A 155 -5.87 -23.83 -6.37
N ASN A 156 -5.39 -24.63 -5.41
CA ASN A 156 -5.91 -25.98 -5.19
C ASN A 156 -7.07 -26.03 -4.20
N ASN A 157 -7.09 -25.15 -3.20
CA ASN A 157 -8.06 -25.28 -2.10
C ASN A 157 -9.15 -24.19 -2.17
N PHE A 158 -8.81 -22.98 -2.61
CA PHE A 158 -9.75 -21.85 -2.56
C PHE A 158 -10.43 -21.54 -3.90
N CYS A 159 -9.67 -21.63 -5.00
CA CYS A 159 -10.18 -21.38 -6.35
C CYS A 159 -11.26 -22.39 -6.79
N PRO A 160 -11.11 -23.72 -6.56
CA PRO A 160 -12.10 -24.69 -7.03
C PRO A 160 -13.41 -24.62 -6.26
N GLU A 161 -13.35 -24.26 -4.98
CA GLU A 161 -14.52 -24.21 -4.10
C GLU A 161 -15.27 -22.87 -4.15
N HIS A 162 -14.75 -21.88 -4.89
CA HIS A 162 -15.30 -20.51 -4.92
C HIS A 162 -15.40 -19.85 -3.54
N ASN A 163 -14.56 -20.29 -2.60
CA ASN A 163 -14.64 -19.95 -1.18
C ASN A 163 -13.81 -18.72 -0.79
N MET A 164 -13.42 -17.87 -1.75
CA MET A 164 -12.60 -16.70 -1.47
C MET A 164 -13.36 -15.40 -1.72
N GLN A 165 -13.38 -14.54 -0.72
CA GLN A 165 -13.98 -13.21 -0.73
C GLN A 165 -13.12 -12.23 -1.54
N SER A 166 -13.77 -11.25 -2.18
CA SER A 166 -13.17 -10.20 -3.03
C SER A 166 -11.95 -9.56 -2.39
N HIS A 167 -12.14 -9.11 -1.15
CA HIS A 167 -11.13 -8.33 -0.46
C HIS A 167 -9.89 -9.16 -0.14
N VAL A 168 -10.03 -10.47 0.06
CA VAL A 168 -8.90 -11.37 0.28
C VAL A 168 -8.12 -11.53 -1.02
N ILE A 169 -8.78 -11.77 -2.15
CA ILE A 169 -8.12 -11.83 -3.47
C ILE A 169 -7.41 -10.50 -3.78
N ALA A 170 -8.11 -9.38 -3.66
CA ALA A 170 -7.56 -8.05 -3.91
C ALA A 170 -6.32 -7.77 -3.04
N SER A 171 -6.39 -8.17 -1.77
CA SER A 171 -5.29 -8.03 -0.82
C SER A 171 -4.10 -8.90 -1.18
N ILE A 172 -4.34 -10.16 -1.56
CA ILE A 172 -3.28 -11.09 -1.99
C ILE A 172 -2.58 -10.53 -3.23
N ILE A 173 -3.34 -10.17 -4.28
CA ILE A 173 -2.79 -9.56 -5.50
C ILE A 173 -1.89 -8.36 -5.13
N SER A 174 -2.38 -7.50 -4.24
CA SER A 174 -1.61 -6.34 -3.77
C SER A 174 -0.33 -6.72 -3.02
N GLN A 175 -0.32 -7.79 -2.23
CA GLN A 175 0.89 -8.26 -1.53
C GLN A 175 1.94 -8.81 -2.50
N TYR A 176 1.53 -9.64 -3.48
CA TYR A 176 2.44 -10.16 -4.50
C TYR A 176 3.00 -9.02 -5.36
N GLU A 177 2.16 -8.04 -5.73
CA GLU A 177 2.60 -6.88 -6.52
C GLU A 177 3.64 -6.06 -5.77
N LYS A 178 3.40 -5.78 -4.48
CA LYS A 178 4.32 -5.02 -3.63
C LYS A 178 5.71 -5.65 -3.54
N LEU A 179 5.78 -6.98 -3.62
CA LEU A 179 7.03 -7.73 -3.56
C LEU A 179 7.64 -8.02 -4.95
N GLY A 180 6.95 -7.69 -6.04
CA GLY A 180 7.39 -8.02 -7.39
C GLY A 180 7.35 -9.52 -7.70
N LEU A 181 6.44 -10.26 -7.04
CA LEU A 181 6.31 -11.71 -7.16
C LEU A 181 5.11 -12.15 -8.02
N LEU A 182 4.35 -11.21 -8.58
CA LEU A 182 3.24 -11.53 -9.48
C LEU A 182 3.77 -12.08 -10.80
N ASP A 183 3.32 -13.28 -11.14
CA ASP A 183 3.44 -13.84 -12.49
C ASP A 183 2.09 -13.78 -13.23
N GLN A 184 2.17 -13.78 -14.56
CA GLN A 184 1.00 -13.60 -15.42
C GLN A 184 0.03 -14.78 -15.35
N ASN A 185 0.51 -16.01 -15.17
CA ASN A 185 -0.35 -17.19 -15.10
C ASN A 185 -1.21 -17.15 -13.84
N PHE A 186 -0.62 -16.76 -12.71
CA PHE A 186 -1.36 -16.59 -11.47
C PHE A 186 -2.44 -15.51 -11.59
N LEU A 187 -2.14 -14.37 -12.25
CA LEU A 187 -3.15 -13.34 -12.52
C LEU A 187 -4.32 -13.89 -13.37
N ILE A 188 -4.06 -14.67 -14.42
CA ILE A 188 -5.12 -15.26 -15.25
C ILE A 188 -6.04 -16.16 -14.41
N ILE A 189 -5.48 -16.95 -13.50
CA ILE A 189 -6.28 -17.81 -12.60
C ILE A 189 -7.14 -16.96 -11.66
N LEU A 190 -6.58 -15.90 -11.07
CA LEU A 190 -7.31 -15.02 -10.17
C LEU A 190 -8.41 -14.22 -10.88
N GLU A 191 -8.19 -13.80 -12.13
CA GLU A 191 -9.21 -13.18 -12.98
C GLU A 191 -10.44 -14.09 -13.12
N GLN A 192 -10.22 -15.36 -13.48
CA GLN A 192 -11.32 -16.32 -13.62
C GLN A 192 -12.10 -16.48 -12.32
N GLN A 193 -11.42 -16.44 -11.18
CA GLN A 193 -12.08 -16.48 -9.88
C GLN A 193 -12.92 -15.24 -9.62
N ILE A 194 -12.37 -14.04 -9.81
CA ILE A 194 -13.08 -12.78 -9.59
C ILE A 194 -14.35 -12.71 -10.46
N ILE A 195 -14.26 -13.11 -11.73
CA ILE A 195 -15.41 -13.13 -12.65
C ILE A 195 -16.47 -14.12 -12.16
N ARG A 196 -16.09 -15.36 -11.83
CA ARG A 196 -17.04 -16.43 -11.46
C ARG A 196 -17.79 -16.13 -10.17
N THR A 197 -17.13 -15.52 -9.21
CA THR A 197 -17.70 -15.26 -7.89
C THR A 197 -18.47 -13.94 -7.81
N TYR A 198 -18.59 -13.20 -8.94
CA TYR A 198 -19.28 -11.91 -9.04
C TYR A 198 -18.96 -10.98 -7.86
N LEU A 199 -17.71 -10.97 -7.45
CA LEU A 199 -17.35 -10.44 -6.15
C LEU A 199 -17.70 -8.96 -6.06
N HIS A 200 -18.36 -8.58 -4.97
CA HIS A 200 -18.49 -7.20 -4.57
C HIS A 200 -17.12 -6.70 -4.12
N LEU A 201 -16.33 -6.22 -5.08
CA LEU A 201 -15.13 -5.44 -4.83
C LEU A 201 -15.58 -4.04 -4.41
N ASP A 202 -14.97 -3.50 -3.36
CA ASP A 202 -15.15 -2.08 -3.09
C ASP A 202 -14.42 -1.23 -4.15
N GLY A 203 -14.67 0.08 -4.14
CA GLY A 203 -14.07 0.96 -5.14
C GLY A 203 -12.55 1.04 -5.06
N THR A 204 -11.98 0.98 -3.85
CA THR A 204 -10.52 1.01 -3.64
C THR A 204 -9.87 -0.26 -4.20
N GLU A 205 -10.44 -1.41 -3.89
CA GLU A 205 -10.00 -2.72 -4.37
C GLU A 205 -10.09 -2.82 -5.88
N THR A 206 -11.22 -2.38 -6.44
CA THR A 206 -11.44 -2.37 -7.89
C THR A 206 -10.38 -1.53 -8.60
N SER A 207 -10.12 -0.30 -8.14
CA SER A 207 -9.12 0.59 -8.72
C SER A 207 -7.70 0.00 -8.65
N ARG A 208 -7.36 -0.69 -7.56
CA ARG A 208 -6.06 -1.34 -7.37
C ARG A 208 -5.87 -2.54 -8.28
N ILE A 209 -6.86 -3.44 -8.33
CA ILE A 209 -6.81 -4.61 -9.22
C ILE A 209 -6.65 -4.13 -10.66
N LEU A 210 -7.46 -3.15 -11.07
CA LEU A 210 -7.41 -2.59 -12.41
C LEU A 210 -6.01 -2.06 -12.78
N GLN A 211 -5.38 -1.27 -11.90
CA GLN A 211 -4.02 -0.78 -12.07
C GLN A 211 -3.00 -1.92 -12.24
N ILE A 212 -3.13 -2.97 -11.43
CA ILE A 212 -2.18 -4.10 -11.42
C ILE A 212 -2.29 -4.89 -12.72
N TYR A 213 -3.50 -5.26 -13.14
CA TYR A 213 -3.72 -5.98 -14.40
C TYR A 213 -3.23 -5.19 -15.61
N LEU A 214 -3.48 -3.88 -15.63
CA LEU A 214 -2.96 -2.98 -16.65
C LEU A 214 -1.44 -2.92 -16.69
N LYS A 215 -0.79 -2.82 -15.53
CA LYS A 215 0.67 -2.78 -15.43
C LYS A 215 1.30 -4.04 -16.01
N HIS A 216 0.72 -5.20 -15.70
CA HIS A 216 1.20 -6.51 -16.16
C HIS A 216 0.73 -6.86 -17.57
N LYS A 217 -0.15 -6.05 -18.17
CA LYS A 217 -0.77 -6.28 -19.49
C LYS A 217 -1.44 -7.65 -19.57
N VAL A 218 -2.11 -8.04 -18.49
CA VAL A 218 -2.92 -9.27 -18.36
C VAL A 218 -4.37 -8.84 -18.17
N GLY A 219 -5.34 -9.66 -18.56
CA GLY A 219 -6.76 -9.35 -18.44
C GLY A 219 -7.49 -9.47 -19.76
N SER A 220 -8.61 -10.17 -19.78
CA SER A 220 -9.54 -10.15 -20.91
C SER A 220 -10.29 -8.81 -21.00
N ASP A 221 -10.77 -8.47 -22.21
CA ASP A 221 -11.61 -7.28 -22.40
C ASP A 221 -12.87 -7.32 -21.53
N ASP A 222 -13.44 -8.50 -21.31
CA ASP A 222 -14.62 -8.67 -20.48
C ASP A 222 -14.32 -8.48 -18.99
N PHE A 223 -13.12 -8.87 -18.54
CA PHE A 223 -12.66 -8.56 -17.19
C PHE A 223 -12.48 -7.06 -16.98
N TYR A 224 -11.89 -6.37 -17.95
CA TYR A 224 -11.76 -4.92 -17.90
C TYR A 224 -13.13 -4.22 -17.88
N LYS A 225 -14.08 -4.65 -18.72
CA LYS A 225 -15.47 -4.15 -18.67
C LYS A 225 -16.12 -4.40 -17.31
N PHE A 226 -15.91 -5.59 -16.71
CA PHE A 226 -16.41 -5.92 -15.38
C PHE A 226 -15.85 -4.97 -14.31
N LEU A 227 -14.53 -4.81 -14.23
CA LEU A 227 -13.90 -3.90 -13.28
C LEU A 227 -14.32 -2.44 -13.52
N THR A 228 -14.49 -2.05 -14.79
CA THR A 228 -15.00 -0.72 -15.13
C THR A 228 -16.41 -0.50 -14.58
N LYS A 229 -17.30 -1.46 -14.77
CA LYS A 229 -18.65 -1.40 -14.22
C LYS A 229 -18.63 -1.31 -12.69
N GLN A 230 -17.81 -2.13 -12.01
CA GLN A 230 -17.71 -2.12 -10.56
C GLN A 230 -17.20 -0.79 -10.01
N ALA A 231 -16.17 -0.20 -10.61
CA ALA A 231 -15.63 1.07 -10.15
C ALA A 231 -16.63 2.23 -10.35
N ARG A 232 -17.46 2.20 -11.39
CA ARG A 232 -18.57 3.16 -11.54
C ARG A 232 -19.64 2.98 -10.47
N LEU A 233 -20.05 1.73 -10.18
CA LEU A 233 -21.06 1.43 -9.15
C LEU A 233 -20.61 1.82 -7.74
N THR A 234 -19.31 1.80 -7.47
CA THR A 234 -18.72 2.07 -6.15
C THR A 234 -18.09 3.46 -6.06
N LEU A 235 -18.26 4.31 -7.08
CA LEU A 235 -17.62 5.64 -7.18
C LEU A 235 -17.83 6.49 -5.91
N ASN A 236 -19.06 6.53 -5.39
CA ASN A 236 -19.41 7.31 -4.20
C ASN A 236 -18.78 6.82 -2.88
N THR A 237 -18.13 5.65 -2.90
CA THR A 237 -17.43 5.07 -1.74
C THR A 237 -15.92 5.25 -1.82
N MET A 238 -15.40 5.77 -2.94
CA MET A 238 -13.97 5.91 -3.16
C MET A 238 -13.43 7.22 -2.57
N ASP A 239 -12.19 7.18 -2.10
CA ASP A 239 -11.42 8.39 -1.83
C ASP A 239 -10.85 8.99 -3.13
N CYS A 240 -10.41 10.25 -3.07
CA CYS A 240 -9.90 10.99 -4.24
C CYS A 240 -8.76 10.22 -4.95
N PHE A 241 -7.92 9.54 -4.18
CA PHE A 241 -6.82 8.74 -4.72
C PHE A 241 -7.33 7.54 -5.53
N SER A 242 -8.28 6.79 -4.99
CA SER A 242 -8.85 5.60 -5.63
C SER A 242 -9.66 5.95 -6.89
N VAL A 243 -10.35 7.09 -6.88
CA VAL A 243 -11.05 7.62 -8.07
C VAL A 243 -10.03 7.97 -9.16
N ALA A 244 -8.93 8.66 -8.80
CA ALA A 244 -7.87 8.99 -9.74
C ALA A 244 -7.16 7.75 -10.30
N LEU A 245 -6.98 6.70 -9.49
CA LEU A 245 -6.43 5.42 -9.96
C LEU A 245 -7.37 4.74 -10.97
N ALA A 246 -8.68 4.74 -10.73
CA ALA A 246 -9.66 4.23 -11.71
C ALA A 246 -9.64 5.06 -12.99
N LEU A 247 -9.70 6.40 -12.86
CA LEU A 247 -9.67 7.32 -13.99
C LEU A 247 -8.46 7.09 -14.89
N THR A 248 -7.26 7.12 -14.31
CA THR A 248 -6.01 6.95 -15.07
C THR A 248 -5.90 5.57 -15.72
N SER A 249 -6.51 4.55 -15.12
CA SER A 249 -6.62 3.23 -15.73
C SER A 249 -7.58 3.21 -16.92
N TYR A 250 -8.71 3.92 -16.83
CA TYR A 250 -9.67 3.99 -17.94
C TYR A 250 -9.14 4.78 -19.12
N VAL A 251 -8.39 5.85 -18.86
CA VAL A 251 -7.71 6.61 -19.91
C VAL A 251 -6.76 5.70 -20.70
N LYS A 252 -6.10 4.72 -20.05
CA LYS A 252 -5.26 3.72 -20.72
C LYS A 252 -6.05 2.67 -21.50
N LEU A 253 -7.20 2.22 -20.98
CA LEU A 253 -8.00 1.11 -21.55
C LEU A 253 -8.97 1.56 -22.63
N LEU A 254 -9.79 2.56 -22.31
CA LEU A 254 -11.03 2.87 -23.00
C LEU A 254 -10.93 4.12 -23.87
N LYS A 255 -9.75 4.72 -23.96
CA LYS A 255 -9.51 5.93 -24.77
C LYS A 255 -10.54 7.05 -24.50
N GLY A 256 -11.00 7.21 -23.25
CA GLY A 256 -11.66 8.44 -22.80
C GLY A 256 -13.18 8.56 -22.94
N ASP A 257 -13.92 7.59 -23.49
CA ASP A 257 -15.37 7.76 -23.75
C ASP A 257 -16.29 7.66 -22.50
N GLN A 258 -15.76 7.41 -21.30
CA GLN A 258 -16.56 7.27 -20.07
C GLN A 258 -15.82 7.75 -18.82
N VAL A 259 -15.13 8.90 -18.92
CA VAL A 259 -14.34 9.44 -17.79
C VAL A 259 -15.02 10.58 -17.04
N ASP A 260 -16.09 11.18 -17.60
CA ASP A 260 -16.79 12.34 -17.04
C ASP A 260 -17.24 12.17 -15.58
N GLU A 261 -17.78 11.00 -15.25
CA GLU A 261 -18.25 10.71 -13.89
C GLU A 261 -17.10 10.74 -12.88
N PHE A 262 -15.93 10.22 -13.25
CA PHE A 262 -14.73 10.22 -12.41
C PHE A 262 -14.13 11.62 -12.28
N GLU A 263 -14.07 12.38 -13.38
CA GLU A 263 -13.60 13.77 -13.36
C GLU A 263 -14.44 14.63 -12.42
N LYS A 264 -15.77 14.59 -12.57
CA LYS A 264 -16.70 15.30 -11.68
C LYS A 264 -16.50 14.88 -10.23
N HIS A 265 -16.33 13.58 -9.98
CA HIS A 265 -16.14 13.09 -8.61
C HIS A 265 -14.79 13.51 -8.00
N ILE A 266 -13.72 13.58 -8.79
CA ILE A 266 -12.43 14.13 -8.34
C ILE A 266 -12.56 15.61 -7.97
N LEU A 267 -13.29 16.39 -8.75
CA LEU A 267 -13.53 17.81 -8.45
C LEU A 267 -14.34 17.99 -7.16
N LEU A 268 -15.34 17.13 -6.90
CA LEU A 268 -16.06 17.09 -5.62
C LEU A 268 -15.13 16.79 -4.44
N LEU A 269 -14.13 15.93 -4.65
CA LEU A 269 -13.12 15.55 -3.65
C LEU A 269 -11.83 16.37 -3.74
N SER A 270 -11.85 17.52 -4.41
CA SER A 270 -10.65 18.33 -4.73
C SER A 270 -9.86 18.77 -3.50
N HIS A 271 -10.53 19.00 -2.37
CA HIS A 271 -9.89 19.31 -1.09
C HIS A 271 -8.98 18.19 -0.54
N HIS A 272 -9.10 16.96 -1.07
CA HIS A 272 -8.23 15.83 -0.77
C HIS A 272 -7.21 15.55 -1.88
N ALA A 273 -7.25 16.28 -3.00
CA ALA A 273 -6.29 16.10 -4.07
C ALA A 273 -4.90 16.62 -3.65
N ASN A 274 -3.87 15.92 -4.08
CA ASN A 274 -2.47 16.29 -3.87
C ASN A 274 -1.72 16.24 -5.20
N ILE A 275 -0.46 16.68 -5.20
CA ILE A 275 0.34 16.76 -6.43
C ILE A 275 0.59 15.40 -7.08
N GLN A 276 0.63 14.32 -6.29
CA GLN A 276 0.76 12.95 -6.82
C GLN A 276 -0.49 12.56 -7.63
N ILE A 277 -1.68 12.85 -7.11
CA ILE A 277 -2.95 12.63 -7.81
C ILE A 277 -2.99 13.45 -9.10
N ILE A 278 -2.73 14.77 -8.99
CA ILE A 278 -2.81 15.70 -10.12
C ILE A 278 -1.78 15.34 -11.19
N GLY A 279 -0.51 15.14 -10.81
CA GLY A 279 0.54 14.73 -11.74
C GLY A 279 0.22 13.42 -12.45
N SER A 280 -0.32 12.43 -11.73
CA SER A 280 -0.77 11.17 -12.35
C SER A 280 -1.86 11.39 -13.40
N ILE A 281 -2.85 12.22 -13.11
CA ILE A 281 -3.92 12.56 -14.08
C ILE A 281 -3.30 13.26 -15.31
N PHE A 282 -2.49 14.30 -15.09
CA PHE A 282 -1.85 15.09 -16.13
C PHE A 282 -1.02 14.22 -17.09
N TYR A 283 -0.15 13.37 -16.55
CA TYR A 283 0.68 12.48 -17.35
C TYR A 283 -0.15 11.49 -18.17
N ASN A 284 -1.14 10.85 -17.55
CA ASN A 284 -1.94 9.84 -18.26
C ASN A 284 -2.82 10.47 -19.33
N TYR A 285 -3.36 11.67 -19.09
CA TYR A 285 -4.13 12.39 -20.09
C TYR A 285 -3.25 12.77 -21.29
N ALA A 286 -2.05 13.29 -21.03
CA ALA A 286 -1.13 13.68 -22.09
C ALA A 286 -0.65 12.50 -22.93
N LYS A 287 -0.43 11.35 -22.29
CA LYS A 287 0.17 10.17 -22.93
C LYS A 287 -0.82 9.27 -23.64
N HIS A 288 -2.05 9.15 -23.12
CA HIS A 288 -2.95 8.06 -23.49
C HIS A 288 -4.32 8.49 -24.03
N MET A 289 -4.68 9.78 -23.95
CA MET A 289 -5.94 10.24 -24.53
C MET A 289 -5.90 10.15 -26.06
N PRO A 290 -6.96 9.66 -26.73
CA PRO A 290 -6.97 9.55 -28.19
C PRO A 290 -7.08 10.90 -28.88
N VAL A 291 -7.81 11.84 -28.26
CA VAL A 291 -7.93 13.21 -28.72
C VAL A 291 -6.95 14.04 -27.90
N PRO A 292 -6.01 14.76 -28.54
CA PRO A 292 -5.10 15.64 -27.83
C PRO A 292 -5.87 16.59 -26.91
N ILE A 293 -5.43 16.75 -25.66
CA ILE A 293 -6.10 17.58 -24.64
C ILE A 293 -6.41 18.98 -25.18
N LYS A 294 -5.47 19.59 -25.91
CA LYS A 294 -5.63 20.92 -26.53
C LYS A 294 -6.82 21.04 -27.50
N LYS A 295 -7.33 19.91 -28.03
CA LYS A 295 -8.48 19.83 -28.93
C LYS A 295 -9.76 19.37 -28.22
N ASN A 296 -9.70 18.96 -26.96
CA ASN A 296 -10.84 18.48 -26.20
C ASN A 296 -11.23 19.50 -25.11
N THR A 297 -12.27 20.29 -25.38
CA THR A 297 -12.71 21.39 -24.51
C THR A 297 -13.10 20.94 -23.10
N GLU A 298 -13.80 19.82 -22.97
CA GLU A 298 -14.26 19.32 -21.66
C GLU A 298 -13.09 18.86 -20.80
N ARG A 299 -12.19 18.04 -21.37
CA ARG A 299 -11.01 17.53 -20.65
C ARG A 299 -10.02 18.65 -20.34
N ARG A 300 -9.90 19.63 -21.24
CA ARG A 300 -9.10 20.84 -20.99
C ARG A 300 -9.69 21.66 -19.82
N ARG A 301 -11.03 21.77 -19.71
CA ARG A 301 -11.68 22.44 -18.57
C ARG A 301 -11.40 21.70 -17.26
N PHE A 302 -11.55 20.39 -17.23
CA PHE A 302 -11.21 19.60 -16.05
C PHE A 302 -9.76 19.81 -15.60
N MET A 303 -8.80 19.75 -16.53
CA MET A 303 -7.39 20.02 -16.21
C MET A 303 -7.14 21.48 -15.76
N GLN A 304 -7.88 22.43 -16.31
CA GLN A 304 -7.83 23.84 -15.90
C GLN A 304 -8.27 24.01 -14.44
N GLU A 305 -9.33 23.34 -14.01
CA GLU A 305 -9.79 23.35 -12.60
C GLU A 305 -8.75 22.74 -11.65
N LEU A 306 -8.05 21.68 -12.08
CA LEU A 306 -6.93 21.12 -11.31
C LEU A 306 -5.74 22.08 -11.18
N ILE A 307 -5.47 22.91 -12.19
CA ILE A 307 -4.44 23.95 -12.12
C ILE A 307 -4.85 25.04 -11.13
N GLU A 308 -6.10 25.50 -11.19
CA GLU A 308 -6.64 26.49 -10.26
C GLU A 308 -6.58 26.01 -8.80
N LEU A 309 -6.75 24.70 -8.58
CA LEU A 309 -6.54 24.10 -7.27
C LEU A 309 -5.07 24.20 -6.80
N LEU A 310 -4.10 24.01 -7.71
CA LEU A 310 -2.69 24.18 -7.38
C LEU A 310 -2.34 25.66 -7.09
N GLU A 311 -2.91 26.59 -7.85
CA GLU A 311 -2.74 28.03 -7.68
C GLU A 311 -3.32 28.52 -6.35
N SER A 312 -4.53 28.06 -6.00
CA SER A 312 -5.21 28.45 -4.76
C SER A 312 -4.64 27.78 -3.50
N ASN A 313 -4.00 26.63 -3.64
CA ASN A 313 -3.43 25.88 -2.52
C ASN A 313 -1.95 25.52 -2.74
N ASN A 314 -1.12 26.53 -2.54
CA ASN A 314 0.33 26.44 -2.62
C ASN A 314 0.95 25.27 -1.84
N ARG A 315 0.33 24.83 -0.73
CA ARG A 315 0.83 23.72 0.10
C ARG A 315 0.82 22.38 -0.63
N ILE A 316 0.01 22.21 -1.67
CA ILE A 316 -0.06 20.98 -2.47
C ILE A 316 1.28 20.70 -3.15
N ILE A 317 1.96 21.73 -3.64
CA ILE A 317 3.29 21.61 -4.29
C ILE A 317 4.39 21.48 -3.25
N ASP A 318 4.24 22.12 -2.09
CA ASP A 318 5.31 22.22 -1.11
C ASP A 318 5.44 20.97 -0.22
N LYS A 319 4.34 20.25 0.02
CA LYS A 319 4.27 19.10 0.94
C LYS A 319 4.39 17.77 0.19
N ASN A 320 5.47 17.02 0.47
CA ASN A 320 5.68 15.63 0.03
C ASN A 320 5.66 15.40 -1.50
N ALA A 321 5.82 16.44 -2.32
CA ALA A 321 5.97 16.30 -3.77
C ALA A 321 7.27 15.56 -4.13
N THR A 322 7.19 14.54 -4.98
CA THR A 322 8.38 13.93 -5.57
C THR A 322 8.73 14.59 -6.90
N THR A 323 9.98 14.47 -7.37
CA THR A 323 10.39 14.97 -8.68
C THR A 323 9.50 14.41 -9.80
N LYS A 324 9.14 13.13 -9.71
CA LYS A 324 8.26 12.45 -10.66
C LYS A 324 6.90 13.15 -10.76
N ASP A 325 6.25 13.43 -9.64
CA ASP A 325 4.91 14.06 -9.62
C ASP A 325 4.93 15.45 -10.27
N LEU A 326 6.01 16.22 -10.03
CA LEU A 326 6.20 17.55 -10.59
C LEU A 326 6.45 17.49 -12.10
N VAL A 327 7.36 16.61 -12.56
CA VAL A 327 7.65 16.42 -13.99
C VAL A 327 6.41 15.92 -14.73
N PHE A 328 5.65 15.00 -14.14
CA PHE A 328 4.39 14.52 -14.70
C PHE A 328 3.36 15.63 -14.88
N THR A 329 3.27 16.54 -13.88
CA THR A 329 2.40 17.71 -13.96
C THR A 329 2.85 18.66 -15.08
N LEU A 330 4.14 19.01 -15.14
CA LEU A 330 4.69 19.88 -16.19
C LEU A 330 4.49 19.30 -17.59
N TYR A 331 4.68 17.98 -17.75
CA TYR A 331 4.47 17.30 -19.02
C TYR A 331 3.01 17.37 -19.47
N GLY A 332 2.05 17.17 -18.55
CA GLY A 332 0.64 17.35 -18.89
C GLY A 332 0.29 18.81 -19.22
N MET A 333 0.90 19.77 -18.52
CA MET A 333 0.70 21.19 -18.78
C MET A 333 1.24 21.60 -20.16
N SER A 334 2.40 21.08 -20.57
CA SER A 334 3.00 21.38 -21.88
C SER A 334 2.16 20.81 -23.02
N VAL A 335 1.78 19.54 -22.95
CA VAL A 335 0.94 18.89 -23.98
C VAL A 335 -0.47 19.51 -24.05
N GLY A 336 -0.98 19.99 -22.93
CA GLY A 336 -2.27 20.70 -22.84
C GLY A 336 -2.24 22.18 -23.28
N ASN A 337 -1.07 22.73 -23.63
CA ASN A 337 -0.85 24.14 -23.94
C ASN A 337 -1.30 25.11 -22.84
N PHE A 338 -1.07 24.77 -21.57
CA PHE A 338 -1.38 25.63 -20.41
C PHE A 338 -0.23 26.63 -20.12
N PHE A 339 0.31 27.27 -21.16
CA PHE A 339 1.47 28.17 -21.06
C PHE A 339 1.14 29.54 -20.43
N ASP A 340 -0.14 29.90 -20.39
CA ASP A 340 -0.65 31.12 -19.75
C ASP A 340 -0.49 31.11 -18.22
N LYS A 341 -0.29 29.92 -17.63
CA LYS A 341 -0.19 29.69 -16.18
C LYS A 341 1.22 29.91 -15.64
N LYS A 342 1.81 31.07 -15.92
CA LYS A 342 3.24 31.35 -15.70
C LYS A 342 3.70 31.12 -14.25
N GLU A 343 2.92 31.56 -13.26
CA GLU A 343 3.28 31.43 -11.85
C GLU A 343 3.36 29.96 -11.40
N ILE A 344 2.40 29.14 -11.83
CA ILE A 344 2.40 27.72 -11.44
C ILE A 344 3.51 26.94 -12.17
N TRP A 345 3.79 27.29 -13.43
CA TRP A 345 4.93 26.76 -14.18
C TRP A 345 6.23 26.98 -13.43
N LYS A 346 6.52 28.25 -13.10
CA LYS A 346 7.72 28.64 -12.37
C LYS A 346 7.85 27.92 -11.04
N LYS A 347 6.76 27.85 -10.26
CA LYS A 347 6.79 27.21 -8.96
C LYS A 347 7.10 25.71 -9.04
N ILE A 348 6.47 25.00 -9.97
CA ILE A 348 6.66 23.56 -10.13
C ILE A 348 8.06 23.27 -10.70
N SER A 349 8.52 24.05 -11.69
CA SER A 349 9.84 23.89 -12.31
C SER A 349 10.98 24.14 -11.31
N GLU A 350 10.94 25.25 -10.55
CA GLU A 350 11.91 25.55 -9.50
C GLU A 350 11.99 24.42 -8.46
N LYS A 351 10.84 23.88 -8.04
CA LYS A 351 10.78 22.77 -7.10
C LYS A 351 11.38 21.49 -7.68
N ALA A 352 11.05 21.15 -8.92
CA ALA A 352 11.56 19.97 -9.60
C ALA A 352 13.09 20.03 -9.75
N THR A 353 13.61 21.19 -10.18
CA THR A 353 15.06 21.44 -10.30
C THR A 353 15.75 21.33 -8.94
N ARG A 354 15.17 21.90 -7.88
CA ARG A 354 15.73 21.81 -6.52
C ARG A 354 15.79 20.39 -5.97
N LEU A 355 14.79 19.55 -6.28
CA LEU A 355 14.78 18.14 -5.87
C LEU A 355 15.73 17.28 -6.73
N GLY A 356 16.05 17.75 -7.94
CA GLY A 356 16.97 17.11 -8.87
C GLY A 356 16.31 16.01 -9.69
N ILE A 357 16.45 16.10 -11.01
CA ILE A 357 15.92 15.15 -11.98
C ILE A 357 16.96 14.06 -12.24
N LYS A 358 16.83 12.93 -11.55
CA LYS A 358 17.83 11.86 -11.55
C LYS A 358 17.40 10.63 -12.36
N ASN A 359 16.13 10.26 -12.30
CA ASN A 359 15.60 9.08 -13.00
C ASN A 359 15.62 9.32 -14.53
N LYS A 360 15.96 8.27 -15.29
CA LYS A 360 15.98 8.26 -16.75
C LYS A 360 14.63 8.66 -17.38
N GLU A 361 13.51 8.17 -16.83
CA GLU A 361 12.18 8.52 -17.36
C GLU A 361 11.88 10.00 -17.15
N ASP A 362 12.14 10.51 -15.94
CA ASP A 362 11.90 11.92 -15.62
C ASP A 362 12.78 12.85 -16.48
N LYS A 363 14.04 12.47 -16.75
CA LYS A 363 14.93 13.21 -17.66
C LYS A 363 14.39 13.26 -19.07
N PHE A 364 14.00 12.11 -19.62
CA PHE A 364 13.43 12.04 -20.96
C PHE A 364 12.17 12.91 -21.09
N LEU A 365 11.28 12.86 -20.08
CA LEU A 365 10.08 13.72 -20.07
C LEU A 365 10.44 15.19 -19.94
N PHE A 366 11.49 15.53 -19.21
CA PHE A 366 11.93 16.92 -19.06
C PHE A 366 12.54 17.49 -20.36
N GLU A 367 13.36 16.70 -21.06
CA GLU A 367 13.87 17.04 -22.40
C GLU A 367 12.72 17.24 -23.40
N GLU A 368 11.67 16.43 -23.30
CA GLU A 368 10.47 16.57 -24.12
C GLU A 368 9.66 17.84 -23.76
N ILE A 369 9.58 18.21 -22.48
CA ILE A 369 9.00 19.49 -22.05
C ILE A 369 9.78 20.65 -22.65
N GLU A 370 11.11 20.64 -22.57
CA GLU A 370 11.99 21.65 -23.17
C GLU A 370 11.75 21.79 -24.68
N ARG A 371 11.66 20.66 -25.39
CA ARG A 371 11.34 20.65 -26.83
C ARG A 371 9.99 21.31 -27.13
N ILE A 372 8.95 20.94 -26.40
CA ILE A 372 7.60 21.52 -26.59
C ILE A 372 7.61 23.03 -26.32
N LEU A 373 8.29 23.48 -25.26
CA LEU A 373 8.38 24.90 -24.92
C LEU A 373 9.11 25.70 -26.00
N LYS A 374 10.19 25.14 -26.56
CA LYS A 374 10.95 25.73 -27.67
C LYS A 374 10.12 25.85 -28.94
N GLU A 375 9.37 24.81 -29.29
CA GLU A 375 8.48 24.83 -30.47
C GLU A 375 7.36 25.87 -30.35
N ASN A 376 7.01 26.27 -29.13
CA ASN A 376 5.97 27.27 -28.86
C ASN A 376 6.55 28.66 -28.46
N GLY A 377 7.87 28.85 -28.48
CA GLY A 377 8.54 30.13 -28.17
C GLY A 377 8.35 30.59 -26.72
N VAL A 378 8.27 29.65 -25.77
CA VAL A 378 8.02 29.90 -24.35
C VAL A 378 9.06 29.21 -23.44
N GLU A 379 10.32 29.12 -23.90
CA GLU A 379 11.42 28.49 -23.15
C GLU A 379 11.68 29.14 -21.79
N SER A 380 11.30 30.40 -21.63
CA SER A 380 11.42 31.17 -20.38
C SER A 380 10.57 30.64 -19.22
N LEU A 381 9.68 29.66 -19.44
CA LEU A 381 8.87 29.05 -18.37
C LEU A 381 9.65 28.07 -17.47
N ILE A 382 10.84 27.64 -17.91
CA ILE A 382 11.69 26.68 -17.18
C ILE A 382 13.14 27.15 -16.98
N GLN A 383 13.48 28.34 -17.50
CA GLN A 383 14.72 29.07 -17.21
C GLN A 383 14.57 29.85 -15.91
#